data_AF-A0A7X7N8B9-F1
#
_entry.id   AF-A0A7X7N8B9-F1
#
_cell.length_a   1.000
_cell.length_b   1.000
_cell.length_c   1.000
_cell.angle_alpha   90.00
_cell.angle_beta   90.00
_cell.angle_gamma   90.00
#
_symmetry.space_group_name_H-M   'P 1'
#
loop_
_entity.id
_entity.type
_entity.pdbx_description
1 polymer ?
#
loop_
_entity_poly.entity_id
_entity_poly.type
_entity_poly.pdbx_seq_one_letter_code
_entity_poly.pdbx_strand_id
1 'polypeptide(L)'
;MAQNFWPDEPDLRSNFVRWRKASEAEAVRRLGGWQKVRFEDIYQSSIPFERELPSVSTLMELEKNLEYNVIKPVAAMVRIIRQIQNAGHQVCIISDMYHSLNFLKGILVENEVIAPEIQVFVSCEYGELKGNARLYNVVRDALNPDSWIHFGDNPLGDIKQAKLAGIEARLVEHPYSNVEQKLNERSRETDNVVPSILAGIMRAARLQVDNAPSDAEQLGIAEALLNRKMQVCNTPYATLCGNFAAEILW
;
A
#
# COMPACT_ATOMS: atom_id res chain seq x y z
N MET A 1 20.12 -4.40 -0.45
CA MET A 1 20.97 -3.31 0.06
C MET A 1 22.17 -3.80 0.86
N ALA A 2 22.02 -4.36 2.07
CA ALA A 2 23.16 -4.72 2.93
C ALA A 2 24.18 -5.70 2.30
N GLN A 3 23.71 -6.61 1.43
CA GLN A 3 24.57 -7.51 0.64
C GLN A 3 25.56 -6.76 -0.27
N ASN A 4 25.21 -5.57 -0.75
CA ASN A 4 26.07 -4.79 -1.66
C ASN A 4 27.22 -4.12 -0.91
N PHE A 5 27.05 -3.81 0.37
CA PHE A 5 28.09 -3.18 1.20
C PHE A 5 29.01 -4.21 1.85
N TRP A 6 28.42 -5.34 2.26
CA TRP A 6 29.10 -6.36 3.04
C TRP A 6 28.87 -7.73 2.44
N PRO A 7 29.40 -8.03 1.24
CA PRO A 7 29.14 -9.30 0.57
C PRO A 7 29.66 -10.51 1.37
N ASP A 8 30.79 -10.33 2.05
CA ASP A 8 31.50 -11.39 2.77
C ASP A 8 31.31 -11.32 4.30
N GLU A 9 30.52 -10.37 4.81
CA GLU A 9 30.35 -10.14 6.26
C GLU A 9 28.88 -10.29 6.69
N PRO A 10 28.40 -11.53 6.88
CA PRO A 10 27.00 -11.82 7.22
C PRO A 10 26.51 -11.19 8.52
N ASP A 11 27.40 -11.04 9.50
CA ASP A 11 27.08 -10.43 10.80
C ASP A 11 26.73 -8.95 10.66
N LEU A 12 27.45 -8.21 9.81
CA LEU A 12 27.15 -6.80 9.57
C LEU A 12 25.83 -6.62 8.82
N ARG A 13 25.53 -7.49 7.86
CA ARG A 13 24.22 -7.49 7.19
C ARG A 13 23.09 -7.72 8.19
N SER A 14 23.27 -8.70 9.08
CA SER A 14 22.29 -9.01 10.13
C SER A 14 22.13 -7.87 11.12
N ASN A 15 23.22 -7.23 11.53
CA ASN A 15 23.20 -6.06 12.41
C ASN A 15 22.50 -4.87 11.76
N PHE A 16 22.74 -4.61 10.47
CA PHE A 16 22.03 -3.57 9.73
C PHE A 16 20.52 -3.81 9.69
N VAL A 17 20.08 -5.04 9.39
CA VAL A 17 18.64 -5.39 9.38
C VAL A 17 18.02 -5.22 10.78
N ARG A 18 18.72 -5.65 11.83
CA ARG A 18 18.26 -5.48 13.22
C ARG A 18 18.16 -4.01 13.61
N TRP A 19 19.18 -3.22 13.28
CA TRP A 19 19.19 -1.78 13.50
C TRP A 19 18.01 -1.12 12.77
N ARG A 20 17.85 -1.35 11.47
CA ARG A 20 16.77 -0.73 10.67
C ARG A 20 15.37 -1.00 11.23
N LYS A 21 15.12 -2.22 11.73
CA LYS A 21 13.87 -2.58 12.42
C LYS A 21 13.73 -1.89 13.78
N ALA A 22 14.82 -1.83 14.55
CA ALA A 22 14.82 -1.18 15.86
C ALA A 22 14.60 0.34 15.75
N SER A 23 15.20 0.98 14.74
CA SER A 23 15.06 2.42 14.48
C SER A 23 13.63 2.82 14.12
N GLU A 24 12.91 1.96 13.39
CA GLU A 24 11.50 2.19 13.07
C GLU A 24 10.64 2.17 14.34
N ALA A 25 10.81 1.14 15.18
CA ALA A 25 10.14 1.06 16.46
C ALA A 25 10.53 2.22 17.40
N GLU A 26 11.77 2.68 17.34
CA GLU A 26 12.24 3.86 18.08
C GLU A 26 11.57 5.14 17.58
N ALA A 27 11.49 5.38 16.27
CA ALA A 27 10.82 6.53 15.69
C ALA A 27 9.35 6.59 16.13
N VAL A 28 8.65 5.45 16.12
CA VAL A 28 7.27 5.35 16.62
C VAL A 28 7.17 5.76 18.09
N ARG A 29 8.07 5.26 18.96
CA ARG A 29 8.10 5.64 20.38
C ARG A 29 8.42 7.13 20.56
N ARG A 30 9.41 7.64 19.85
CA ARG A 30 9.90 9.03 19.93
C ARG A 30 8.85 10.03 19.49
N LEU A 31 8.10 9.73 18.43
CA LEU A 31 7.08 10.63 17.87
C LEU A 31 5.69 10.40 18.49
N GLY A 32 5.50 9.29 19.21
CA GLY A 32 4.25 8.97 19.90
C GLY A 32 3.18 8.38 18.98
N GLY A 33 3.59 7.55 18.02
CA GLY A 33 2.70 6.75 17.17
C GLY A 33 3.08 6.73 15.69
N TRP A 34 2.63 5.68 14.99
CA TRP A 34 2.91 5.42 13.57
C TRP A 34 2.45 6.53 12.63
N GLN A 35 1.33 7.17 12.95
CA GLN A 35 0.71 8.20 12.15
C GLN A 35 1.63 9.42 11.93
N LYS A 36 2.63 9.61 12.80
CA LYS A 36 3.58 10.72 12.73
C LYS A 36 4.93 10.34 12.12
N VAL A 37 5.20 9.05 11.93
CA VAL A 37 6.51 8.58 11.47
C VAL A 37 6.62 8.79 9.97
N ARG A 38 7.67 9.50 9.55
CA ARG A 38 8.10 9.58 8.16
C ARG A 38 9.36 8.75 7.94
N PHE A 39 9.63 8.43 6.67
CA PHE A 39 10.80 7.66 6.27
C PHE A 39 12.11 8.24 6.82
N GLU A 40 12.26 9.56 6.74
CA GLU A 40 13.42 10.31 7.24
C GLU A 40 13.62 10.12 8.75
N ASP A 41 12.55 9.98 9.52
CA ASP A 41 12.61 9.83 10.98
C ASP A 41 13.24 8.51 11.41
N ILE A 42 13.10 7.47 10.58
CA ILE A 42 13.65 6.14 10.85
C ILE A 42 15.19 6.17 10.81
N TYR A 43 15.78 7.09 10.05
CA TYR A 43 17.23 7.22 9.92
C TYR A 43 17.86 8.21 10.90
N GLN A 44 17.07 8.85 11.77
CA GLN A 44 17.60 9.74 12.81
C GLN A 44 18.20 8.98 14.01
N SER A 45 17.91 7.69 14.14
CA SER A 45 18.48 6.83 15.17
C SER A 45 19.97 6.60 14.96
N SER A 46 20.75 6.59 16.05
CA SER A 46 22.18 6.31 16.00
C SER A 46 22.46 4.91 15.45
N ILE A 47 23.44 4.79 14.55
CA ILE A 47 23.83 3.52 13.95
C ILE A 47 24.89 2.84 14.85
N PRO A 48 24.63 1.65 15.42
CA PRO A 48 25.38 1.15 16.57
C PRO A 48 26.65 0.38 16.22
N PHE A 49 27.24 0.56 15.03
CA PHE A 49 28.45 -0.18 14.65
C PHE A 49 29.54 0.72 14.05
N GLU A 50 30.77 0.53 14.53
CA GLU A 50 31.96 1.35 14.28
C GLU A 50 32.65 1.02 12.93
N ARG A 51 31.90 1.09 11.83
CA ARG A 51 32.50 0.98 10.49
C ARG A 51 32.04 2.10 9.58
N GLU A 52 32.85 2.36 8.56
CA GLU A 52 32.50 3.28 7.48
C GLU A 52 31.22 2.82 6.80
N LEU A 53 30.12 3.46 7.19
CA LEU A 53 28.87 3.41 6.48
C LEU A 53 28.87 4.50 5.41
N PRO A 54 28.16 4.28 4.31
CA PRO A 54 27.69 5.39 3.50
C PRO A 54 26.96 6.40 4.38
N SER A 55 26.91 7.66 3.93
CA SER A 55 26.12 8.67 4.64
C SER A 55 24.66 8.21 4.76
N VAL A 56 23.98 8.70 5.80
CA VAL A 56 22.54 8.44 6.01
C VAL A 56 21.73 8.75 4.74
N SER A 57 22.06 9.85 4.05
CA SER A 57 21.43 10.20 2.78
C SER A 57 21.61 9.13 1.70
N THR A 58 22.81 8.55 1.56
CA THR A 58 23.06 7.47 0.60
C THR A 58 22.30 6.21 0.97
N LEU A 59 22.22 5.85 2.24
CA LEU A 59 21.44 4.69 2.69
C LEU A 59 19.95 4.88 2.39
N MET A 60 19.41 6.06 2.69
CA MET A 60 18.03 6.42 2.39
C MET A 60 17.71 6.34 0.90
N GLU A 61 18.56 6.91 0.05
CA GLU A 61 18.38 6.85 -1.41
C GLU A 61 18.45 5.42 -1.94
N LEU A 62 19.34 4.59 -1.41
CA LEU A 62 19.40 3.18 -1.81
C LEU A 62 18.16 2.40 -1.38
N GLU A 63 17.53 2.74 -0.27
CA GLU A 63 16.30 2.07 0.19
C GLU A 63 15.13 2.52 -0.68
N LYS A 64 14.99 3.84 -0.90
CA LYS A 64 14.00 4.41 -1.83
C LYS A 64 14.11 3.80 -3.23
N ASN A 65 15.32 3.70 -3.78
CA ASN A 65 15.56 3.08 -5.07
C ASN A 65 15.21 1.58 -5.07
N LEU A 66 15.52 0.86 -3.99
CA LEU A 66 15.14 -0.55 -3.88
C LEU A 66 13.62 -0.70 -3.90
N GLU A 67 12.91 0.07 -3.06
CA GLU A 67 11.44 0.09 -2.98
C GLU A 67 10.81 0.38 -4.36
N TYR A 68 11.30 1.40 -5.06
CA TYR A 68 10.86 1.76 -6.40
C TYR A 68 10.98 0.60 -7.40
N ASN A 69 12.06 -0.18 -7.30
CA ASN A 69 12.33 -1.29 -8.20
C ASN A 69 11.53 -2.56 -7.86
N VAL A 70 11.23 -2.81 -6.59
CA VAL A 70 10.63 -4.08 -6.13
C VAL A 70 9.13 -4.00 -5.87
N ILE A 71 8.59 -2.82 -5.61
CA ILE A 71 7.13 -2.62 -5.55
C ILE A 71 6.57 -2.81 -6.96
N LYS A 72 5.58 -3.70 -7.07
CA LYS A 72 4.97 -4.09 -8.34
C LYS A 72 3.46 -4.19 -8.23
N PRO A 73 2.73 -3.87 -9.31
CA PRO A 73 1.30 -4.02 -9.30
C PRO A 73 0.84 -5.48 -9.50
N VAL A 74 -0.15 -5.88 -8.71
CA VAL A 74 -1.22 -6.86 -8.88
C VAL A 74 -2.11 -6.37 -10.03
N ALA A 75 -2.11 -7.13 -11.11
CA ALA A 75 -2.92 -6.84 -12.29
C ALA A 75 -4.42 -6.74 -11.97
N ALA A 76 -4.93 -7.56 -11.05
CA ALA A 76 -6.35 -7.55 -10.66
C ALA A 76 -6.81 -6.18 -10.15
N MET A 77 -6.03 -5.58 -9.26
CA MET A 77 -6.29 -4.26 -8.71
C MET A 77 -6.27 -3.17 -9.78
N VAL A 78 -5.29 -3.20 -10.69
CA VAL A 78 -5.21 -2.25 -11.80
C VAL A 78 -6.45 -2.34 -12.69
N ARG A 79 -6.96 -3.56 -12.96
CA ARG A 79 -8.20 -3.74 -13.73
C ARG A 79 -9.42 -3.21 -13.00
N ILE A 80 -9.54 -3.46 -11.70
CA ILE A 80 -10.65 -2.95 -10.88
C ILE A 80 -10.67 -1.42 -10.93
N ILE A 81 -9.52 -0.76 -10.72
CA ILE A 81 -9.38 0.70 -10.84
C ILE A 81 -9.91 1.17 -12.20
N ARG A 82 -9.41 0.58 -13.29
CA ARG A 82 -9.80 0.96 -14.65
C ARG A 82 -11.29 0.74 -14.92
N GLN A 83 -11.87 -0.36 -14.46
CA GLN A 83 -13.29 -0.66 -14.62
C GLN A 83 -14.16 0.36 -13.88
N ILE A 84 -13.77 0.74 -12.66
CA ILE A 84 -14.47 1.74 -11.85
C ILE A 84 -14.37 3.11 -12.52
N GLN A 85 -13.19 3.52 -12.98
CA GLN A 85 -13.03 4.76 -13.74
C GLN A 85 -13.88 4.79 -15.02
N ASN A 86 -13.87 3.70 -15.80
CA ASN A 86 -14.66 3.57 -17.03
C ASN A 86 -16.18 3.59 -16.77
N ALA A 87 -16.61 3.23 -15.56
CA ALA A 87 -18.00 3.36 -15.13
C ALA A 87 -18.41 4.80 -14.83
N GLY A 88 -17.46 5.75 -14.79
CA GLY A 88 -17.67 7.15 -14.46
C GLY A 88 -17.51 7.47 -12.98
N HIS A 89 -16.94 6.55 -12.20
CA HIS A 89 -16.68 6.73 -10.79
C HIS A 89 -15.32 7.39 -10.55
N GLN A 90 -15.25 8.20 -9.50
CA GLN A 90 -13.97 8.73 -9.03
C GLN A 90 -13.18 7.61 -8.31
N VAL A 91 -11.86 7.75 -8.28
CA VAL A 91 -10.96 6.81 -7.61
C VAL A 91 -9.94 7.64 -6.85
N CYS A 92 -9.60 7.21 -5.64
CA CYS A 92 -8.49 7.76 -4.88
C CYS A 92 -7.74 6.63 -4.20
N ILE A 93 -6.44 6.80 -3.99
CA ILE A 93 -5.63 5.84 -3.23
C ILE A 93 -5.43 6.43 -1.84
N ILE A 94 -5.52 5.61 -0.81
CA ILE A 94 -5.25 6.02 0.58
C ILE A 94 -4.29 4.97 1.12
N SER A 95 -3.25 5.33 1.86
CA SER A 95 -2.19 4.42 2.33
C SER A 95 -1.75 4.75 3.76
N ASP A 96 -1.71 3.73 4.63
CA ASP A 96 -1.02 3.83 5.91
C ASP A 96 0.46 3.55 5.68
N MET A 97 1.24 4.58 5.32
CA MET A 97 2.64 4.46 4.91
C MET A 97 3.50 5.62 5.44
N TYR A 98 4.78 5.34 5.71
CA TYR A 98 5.76 6.33 6.19
C TYR A 98 6.47 7.10 5.06
N HIS A 99 6.40 6.60 3.81
CA HIS A 99 6.89 7.34 2.64
C HIS A 99 5.97 8.50 2.29
N SER A 100 6.55 9.54 1.68
CA SER A 100 5.79 10.72 1.28
C SER A 100 4.78 10.43 0.16
N LEU A 101 3.80 11.32 0.05
CA LEU A 101 2.84 11.35 -1.07
C LEU A 101 3.54 11.30 -2.43
N ASN A 102 4.57 12.14 -2.61
CA ASN A 102 5.28 12.24 -3.88
C ASN A 102 5.99 10.94 -4.25
N PHE A 103 6.57 10.25 -3.28
CA PHE A 103 7.24 8.97 -3.50
C PHE A 103 6.24 7.88 -3.92
N LEU A 104 5.18 7.69 -3.14
CA LEU A 104 4.16 6.67 -3.43
C LEU A 104 3.44 6.96 -4.76
N LYS A 105 3.06 8.22 -5.01
CA LYS A 105 2.40 8.62 -6.25
C LYS A 105 3.31 8.41 -7.47
N GLY A 106 4.61 8.67 -7.32
CA GLY A 106 5.60 8.39 -8.36
C GLY A 106 5.62 6.92 -8.77
N ILE A 107 5.63 6.00 -7.80
CA ILE A 107 5.58 4.54 -8.06
C ILE A 107 4.27 4.16 -8.75
N LEU A 108 3.13 4.63 -8.25
CA LEU A 108 1.81 4.28 -8.79
C LEU A 108 1.62 4.76 -10.23
N VAL A 109 2.11 5.95 -10.56
CA VAL A 109 2.04 6.51 -11.92
C VAL A 109 3.00 5.82 -12.87
N GLU A 110 4.26 5.59 -12.47
CA GLU A 110 5.24 4.92 -13.33
C GLU A 110 4.82 3.47 -13.65
N ASN A 111 4.17 2.78 -12.71
CA ASN A 111 3.65 1.44 -12.91
C ASN A 111 2.26 1.40 -13.58
N GLU A 112 1.77 2.53 -14.11
CA GLU A 112 0.48 2.66 -14.80
C GLU A 112 -0.73 2.18 -13.98
N VAL A 113 -0.63 2.25 -12.65
CA VAL A 113 -1.71 1.87 -11.72
C VAL A 113 -2.79 2.95 -11.72
N ILE A 114 -2.36 4.22 -11.68
CA ILE A 114 -3.22 5.39 -11.69
C ILE A 114 -2.68 6.46 -12.64
N ALA A 115 -3.57 7.32 -13.11
CA ALA A 115 -3.19 8.53 -13.81
C ALA A 115 -2.71 9.64 -12.83
N PRO A 116 -1.86 10.59 -13.24
CA PRO A 116 -1.29 11.62 -12.36
C PRO A 116 -2.32 12.51 -11.64
N GLU A 117 -3.53 12.63 -12.15
CA GLU A 117 -4.63 13.40 -11.57
C GLU A 117 -5.34 12.68 -10.41
N ILE A 118 -5.18 11.36 -10.28
CA ILE A 118 -5.78 10.61 -9.18
C ILE A 118 -5.18 11.09 -7.86
N GLN A 119 -6.05 11.35 -6.90
CA GLN A 119 -5.67 11.78 -5.56
C GLN A 119 -5.13 10.60 -4.76
N VAL A 120 -4.06 10.85 -4.01
CA VAL A 120 -3.43 9.88 -3.13
C VAL A 120 -3.32 10.50 -1.74
N PHE A 121 -3.78 9.79 -0.72
CA PHE A 121 -3.73 10.20 0.67
C PHE A 121 -2.78 9.27 1.42
N VAL A 122 -1.81 9.82 2.16
CA VAL A 122 -0.82 9.01 2.87
C VAL A 122 -0.81 9.39 4.34
N SER A 123 -0.89 8.42 5.23
CA SER A 123 -1.07 8.63 6.66
C SER A 123 -0.05 9.60 7.27
N CYS A 124 1.22 9.49 6.89
CA CYS A 124 2.29 10.33 7.42
C CYS A 124 2.18 11.80 6.98
N GLU A 125 1.46 12.09 5.90
CA GLU A 125 1.19 13.46 5.42
C GLU A 125 0.11 14.16 6.24
N TYR A 126 -0.83 13.39 6.79
CA TYR A 126 -1.96 13.92 7.54
C TYR A 126 -1.86 13.69 9.05
N GLY A 127 -0.91 12.88 9.51
CA GLY A 127 -0.82 12.54 10.93
C GLY A 127 -1.95 11.62 11.40
N GLU A 128 -2.60 10.89 10.48
CA GLU A 128 -3.79 10.08 10.75
C GLU A 128 -3.74 8.72 10.05
N LEU A 129 -4.41 7.70 10.61
CA LEU A 129 -4.37 6.32 10.11
C LEU A 129 -5.76 5.84 9.69
N LYS A 130 -5.82 4.80 8.87
CA LYS A 130 -7.06 4.01 8.69
C LYS A 130 -7.41 3.25 9.96
N GLY A 131 -6.37 2.76 10.67
CA GLY A 131 -6.50 2.01 11.91
C GLY A 131 -7.25 2.72 13.05
N ASN A 132 -7.35 4.06 13.01
CA ASN A 132 -8.14 4.88 13.95
C ASN A 132 -9.37 5.55 13.28
N ALA A 133 -9.67 5.16 12.03
CA ALA A 133 -10.70 5.70 11.15
C ALA A 133 -10.56 7.18 10.73
N ARG A 134 -9.54 7.91 11.20
CA ARG A 134 -9.44 9.36 10.96
C ARG A 134 -8.91 9.72 9.59
N LEU A 135 -8.09 8.87 8.97
CA LEU A 135 -7.66 9.10 7.58
C LEU A 135 -8.85 9.05 6.62
N TYR A 136 -9.89 8.28 6.93
CA TYR A 136 -11.14 8.29 6.15
C TYR A 136 -11.89 9.62 6.24
N ASN A 137 -11.83 10.32 7.37
CA ASN A 137 -12.45 11.64 7.51
C ASN A 137 -11.72 12.67 6.65
N VAL A 138 -10.39 12.62 6.62
CA VAL A 138 -9.58 13.49 5.74
C VAL A 138 -10.01 13.36 4.28
N VAL A 139 -10.21 12.13 3.81
CA VAL A 139 -10.64 11.86 2.43
C VAL A 139 -12.07 12.34 2.20
N ARG A 140 -12.97 12.09 3.16
CA ARG A 140 -14.36 12.52 3.09
C ARG A 140 -14.47 14.03 3.00
N ASP A 141 -13.69 14.75 3.78
CA ASP A 141 -13.66 16.21 3.76
C ASP A 141 -13.10 16.75 2.43
N ALA A 142 -12.12 16.05 1.84
CA ALA A 142 -11.51 16.44 0.58
C ALA A 142 -12.37 16.12 -0.66
N LEU A 143 -13.09 14.99 -0.66
CA LEU A 143 -13.79 14.47 -1.84
C LEU A 143 -15.31 14.56 -1.74
N ASN A 144 -15.85 14.63 -0.53
CA ASN A 144 -17.27 14.64 -0.20
C ASN A 144 -18.11 13.64 -1.04
N PRO A 145 -17.80 12.33 -0.98
CA PRO A 145 -18.49 11.34 -1.79
C PRO A 145 -19.91 11.07 -1.26
N ASP A 146 -20.89 10.93 -2.17
CA ASP A 146 -22.26 10.51 -1.82
C ASP A 146 -22.32 9.06 -1.36
N SER A 147 -21.44 8.22 -1.92
CA SER A 147 -21.26 6.81 -1.57
C SER A 147 -19.79 6.40 -1.75
N TRP A 148 -19.34 5.46 -0.93
CA TRP A 148 -17.93 5.06 -0.90
C TRP A 148 -17.82 3.56 -0.63
N ILE A 149 -17.14 2.86 -1.55
CA ILE A 149 -16.68 1.48 -1.38
C ILE A 149 -15.15 1.47 -1.27
N HIS A 150 -14.64 1.07 -0.11
CA HIS A 150 -13.22 0.83 0.12
C HIS A 150 -12.82 -0.60 -0.24
N PHE A 151 -11.72 -0.79 -0.97
CA PHE A 151 -11.08 -2.09 -1.19
C PHE A 151 -9.71 -2.12 -0.51
N GLY A 152 -9.48 -3.09 0.36
CA GLY A 152 -8.18 -3.22 1.01
C GLY A 152 -7.93 -4.60 1.57
N ASP A 153 -6.68 -4.85 1.91
CA ASP A 153 -6.18 -6.17 2.31
C ASP A 153 -6.08 -6.32 3.83
N ASN A 154 -6.16 -5.22 4.58
CA ASN A 154 -6.06 -5.25 6.04
C ASN A 154 -7.43 -5.41 6.71
N PRO A 155 -7.72 -6.55 7.37
CA PRO A 155 -9.03 -6.76 8.00
C PRO A 155 -9.38 -5.73 9.09
N LEU A 156 -8.36 -5.17 9.75
CA LEU A 156 -8.57 -4.19 10.82
C LEU A 156 -8.76 -2.78 10.25
N GLY A 157 -7.75 -2.24 9.58
CA GLY A 157 -7.76 -0.89 9.02
C GLY A 157 -8.75 -0.75 7.87
N ASP A 158 -8.68 -1.63 6.88
CA ASP A 158 -9.46 -1.47 5.64
C ASP A 158 -10.90 -1.93 5.79
N ILE A 159 -11.15 -2.95 6.60
CA ILE A 159 -12.51 -3.52 6.68
C ILE A 159 -13.22 -3.04 7.92
N LYS A 160 -12.69 -3.34 9.10
CA LYS A 160 -13.38 -3.01 10.35
C LYS A 160 -13.48 -1.50 10.54
N GLN A 161 -12.39 -0.75 10.39
CA GLN A 161 -12.42 0.70 10.65
C GLN A 161 -13.17 1.47 9.57
N ALA A 162 -13.08 1.08 8.30
CA ALA A 162 -13.90 1.68 7.24
C ALA A 162 -15.40 1.49 7.51
N LYS A 163 -15.82 0.27 7.87
CA LYS A 163 -17.22 0.00 8.25
C LYS A 163 -17.68 0.80 9.45
N LEU A 164 -16.83 0.96 10.48
CA LEU A 164 -17.12 1.82 11.63
C LEU A 164 -17.25 3.31 11.23
N ALA A 165 -16.56 3.74 10.18
CA ALA A 165 -16.69 5.06 9.58
C ALA A 165 -17.90 5.17 8.61
N GLY A 166 -18.76 4.15 8.52
CA GLY A 166 -19.92 4.14 7.62
C GLY A 166 -19.56 4.00 6.15
N ILE A 167 -18.38 3.46 5.85
CA ILE A 167 -17.90 3.18 4.48
C ILE A 167 -18.15 1.71 4.19
N GLU A 168 -18.67 1.42 3.00
CA GLU A 168 -18.75 0.05 2.54
C GLU A 168 -17.34 -0.47 2.27
N ALA A 169 -17.01 -1.68 2.70
CA ALA A 169 -15.65 -2.20 2.57
C ALA A 169 -15.61 -3.62 2.02
N ARG A 170 -14.64 -3.89 1.16
CA ARG A 170 -14.40 -5.17 0.48
C ARG A 170 -12.97 -5.63 0.78
N LEU A 171 -12.85 -6.84 1.33
CA LEU A 171 -11.56 -7.45 1.60
C LEU A 171 -10.97 -7.95 0.28
N VAL A 172 -9.74 -7.56 0.03
CA VAL A 172 -8.95 -7.95 -1.13
C VAL A 172 -7.86 -8.88 -0.65
N GLU A 173 -7.90 -10.15 -1.07
CA GLU A 173 -6.97 -11.16 -0.58
C GLU A 173 -6.09 -11.69 -1.71
N HIS A 174 -4.79 -11.63 -1.46
CA HIS A 174 -3.78 -12.23 -2.33
C HIS A 174 -2.94 -13.18 -1.49
N PRO A 175 -3.46 -14.35 -1.06
CA PRO A 175 -2.70 -15.22 -0.18
C PRO A 175 -1.39 -15.69 -0.84
N TYR A 176 -0.41 -16.04 -0.01
CA TYR A 176 0.78 -16.74 -0.50
C TYR A 176 0.38 -18.11 -1.05
N SER A 177 1.00 -18.54 -2.15
CA SER A 177 0.86 -19.93 -2.59
C SER A 177 1.59 -20.87 -1.62
N ASN A 178 1.23 -22.16 -1.64
CA ASN A 178 1.90 -23.18 -0.81
C ASN A 178 3.43 -23.20 -1.01
N VAL A 179 3.90 -22.90 -2.22
CA VAL A 179 5.35 -22.84 -2.52
C VAL A 179 5.97 -21.58 -1.93
N GLU A 180 5.36 -20.42 -2.11
CA GLU A 180 5.85 -19.16 -1.54
C GLU A 180 5.89 -19.20 -0.02
N GLN A 181 4.87 -19.80 0.61
CA GLN A 181 4.81 -19.97 2.06
C GLN A 181 5.96 -20.85 2.57
N LYS A 182 6.18 -22.02 1.96
CA LYS A 182 7.29 -22.92 2.33
C LYS A 182 8.66 -22.28 2.15
N LEU A 183 8.84 -21.44 1.12
CA LEU A 183 10.07 -20.69 0.93
C LEU A 183 10.30 -19.66 2.04
N ASN A 184 9.25 -18.94 2.46
CA ASN A 184 9.32 -18.02 3.60
C ASN A 184 9.58 -18.75 4.92
N GLU A 185 8.97 -19.91 5.15
CA GLU A 185 9.25 -20.76 6.32
C GLU A 185 10.72 -21.19 6.34
N ARG A 186 11.23 -21.73 5.23
CA ARG A 186 12.64 -22.12 5.09
C ARG A 186 13.59 -20.95 5.30
N SER A 187 13.24 -19.75 4.86
CA SER A 187 14.05 -18.55 5.09
C SER A 187 14.24 -18.29 6.59
N ARG A 188 13.17 -18.43 7.39
CA ARG A 188 13.23 -18.26 8.85
C ARG A 188 13.99 -19.39 9.54
N GLU A 189 13.77 -20.63 9.11
CA GLU A 189 14.43 -21.81 9.69
C GLU A 189 15.94 -21.82 9.46
N THR A 190 16.39 -21.32 8.32
CA THR A 190 17.80 -21.36 7.91
C THR A 190 18.54 -20.04 8.11
N ASP A 191 17.86 -18.99 8.59
CA ASP A 191 18.35 -17.60 8.64
C ASP A 191 18.96 -17.14 7.30
N ASN A 192 18.42 -17.65 6.18
CA ASN A 192 18.86 -17.34 4.83
C ASN A 192 17.77 -16.53 4.13
N VAL A 193 18.11 -15.35 3.62
CA VAL A 193 17.14 -14.44 2.97
C VAL A 193 16.78 -14.87 1.54
N VAL A 194 17.61 -15.68 0.87
CA VAL A 194 17.42 -16.07 -0.54
C VAL A 194 16.07 -16.75 -0.80
N PRO A 195 15.60 -17.72 0.00
CA PRO A 195 14.27 -18.29 -0.17
C PRO A 195 13.14 -17.25 -0.08
N SER A 196 13.24 -16.27 0.82
CA SER A 196 12.20 -15.22 0.93
C SER A 196 12.22 -14.25 -0.26
N ILE A 197 13.42 -13.91 -0.78
CA ILE A 197 13.54 -13.16 -2.03
C ILE A 197 12.89 -13.93 -3.19
N LEU A 198 13.16 -15.23 -3.31
CA LEU A 198 12.55 -16.08 -4.33
C LEU A 198 11.02 -16.12 -4.18
N ALA A 199 10.50 -16.25 -2.96
CA ALA A 199 9.07 -16.18 -2.68
C ALA A 199 8.46 -14.84 -3.13
N GLY A 200 9.15 -13.73 -2.88
CA GLY A 200 8.76 -12.40 -3.34
C GLY A 200 8.70 -12.28 -4.86
N ILE A 201 9.74 -12.75 -5.57
CA ILE A 201 9.79 -12.75 -7.05
C ILE A 201 8.66 -13.60 -7.62
N MET A 202 8.47 -14.81 -7.10
CA MET A 202 7.40 -15.72 -7.54
C MET A 202 6.02 -15.09 -7.37
N ARG A 203 5.80 -14.45 -6.21
CA ARG A 203 4.55 -13.75 -5.90
C ARG A 203 4.33 -12.56 -6.84
N ALA A 204 5.33 -11.71 -7.04
CA ALA A 204 5.24 -10.58 -7.95
C ALA A 204 4.88 -11.03 -9.38
N ALA A 205 5.59 -12.04 -9.90
CA ALA A 205 5.30 -12.60 -11.21
C ALA A 205 3.86 -13.17 -11.29
N ARG A 206 3.43 -13.93 -10.28
CA ARG A 206 2.08 -14.50 -10.23
C ARG A 206 0.98 -13.45 -10.20
N LEU A 207 1.20 -12.36 -9.47
CA LEU A 207 0.23 -11.28 -9.29
C LEU A 207 0.21 -10.30 -10.48
N GLN A 208 1.30 -10.22 -11.23
CA GLN A 208 1.36 -9.48 -12.49
C GLN A 208 0.68 -10.19 -13.65
N VAL A 209 0.53 -11.52 -13.58
CA VAL A 209 -0.25 -12.26 -14.57
C VAL A 209 -1.74 -12.00 -14.33
N ASP A 210 -2.44 -11.73 -15.43
CA ASP A 210 -3.85 -11.39 -15.48
C ASP A 210 -4.74 -12.57 -15.04
N ASN A 211 -4.86 -12.78 -13.72
CA ASN A 211 -5.81 -13.72 -13.14
C ASN A 211 -7.17 -13.03 -13.03
N ALA A 212 -8.26 -13.70 -13.40
CA ALA A 212 -9.62 -13.18 -13.25
C ALA A 212 -9.86 -12.68 -11.81
N PRO A 213 -10.57 -11.55 -11.61
CA PRO A 213 -10.87 -11.07 -10.26
C PRO A 213 -11.62 -12.14 -9.47
N SER A 214 -11.37 -12.21 -8.17
CA SER A 214 -12.14 -13.03 -7.23
C SER A 214 -13.63 -12.65 -7.25
N ASP A 215 -14.50 -13.56 -6.80
CA ASP A 215 -15.94 -13.31 -6.74
C ASP A 215 -16.29 -12.06 -5.90
N ALA A 216 -15.51 -11.77 -4.85
CA ALA A 216 -15.69 -10.57 -4.02
C ALA A 216 -15.37 -9.28 -4.79
N GLU A 217 -14.30 -9.30 -5.59
CA GLU A 217 -13.94 -8.18 -6.46
C GLU A 217 -14.97 -8.01 -7.58
N GLN A 218 -15.40 -9.10 -8.22
CA GLN A 218 -16.44 -9.08 -9.25
C GLN A 218 -17.77 -8.54 -8.73
N LEU A 219 -18.17 -8.94 -7.51
CA LEU A 219 -19.38 -8.44 -6.88
C LEU A 219 -19.28 -6.95 -6.57
N GLY A 220 -18.14 -6.49 -6.02
CA GLY A 220 -17.89 -5.07 -5.78
C GLY A 220 -17.92 -4.23 -7.05
N ILE A 221 -17.34 -4.73 -8.15
CA ILE A 221 -17.46 -4.12 -9.48
C ILE A 221 -18.93 -4.08 -9.93
N ALA A 222 -19.64 -5.20 -9.83
CA ALA A 222 -21.04 -5.29 -10.27
C ALA A 222 -21.95 -4.34 -9.48
N GLU A 223 -21.77 -4.20 -8.17
CA GLU A 223 -22.54 -3.30 -7.32
C GLU A 223 -22.25 -1.83 -7.61
N ALA A 224 -20.97 -1.47 -7.79
CA ALA A 224 -20.59 -0.13 -8.25
C ALA A 224 -21.29 0.19 -9.58
N LEU A 225 -21.25 -0.74 -10.54
CA LEU A 225 -21.92 -0.60 -11.83
C LEU A 225 -23.47 -0.57 -11.73
N LEU A 226 -24.07 -1.32 -10.80
CA LEU A 226 -25.53 -1.42 -10.61
C LEU A 226 -26.11 -0.17 -9.94
N ASN A 227 -25.38 0.48 -9.03
CA ASN A 227 -25.81 1.73 -8.40
C ASN A 227 -26.04 2.86 -9.41
N ARG A 228 -25.41 2.79 -10.59
CA ARG A 228 -25.71 3.67 -11.73
C ARG A 228 -27.10 3.44 -12.34
N LYS A 229 -27.63 2.21 -12.35
CA LYS A 229 -28.96 1.91 -12.94
C LYS A 229 -30.12 2.37 -12.07
N MET A 230 -29.96 2.39 -10.74
CA MET A 230 -31.01 2.91 -9.84
C MET A 230 -31.15 4.45 -9.90
N GLN A 231 -30.10 5.20 -10.24
CA GLN A 231 -30.19 6.65 -10.42
C GLN A 231 -30.82 7.10 -11.75
N VAL A 232 -31.05 6.19 -12.71
CA VAL A 232 -31.57 6.54 -14.06
C VAL A 232 -33.11 6.42 -14.16
N CYS A 233 -33.82 6.04 -13.09
CA CYS A 233 -35.29 5.95 -13.12
C CYS A 233 -35.98 7.03 -12.28
N ASN A 234 -36.21 8.18 -12.92
CA ASN A 234 -37.37 9.09 -12.81
C ASN A 234 -36.97 10.57 -12.77
N THR A 235 -36.76 11.18 -13.95
CA THR A 235 -37.28 12.51 -14.36
C THR A 235 -36.60 12.97 -15.66
N PRO A 236 -37.21 13.87 -16.47
CA PRO A 236 -36.77 14.13 -17.84
C PRO A 236 -35.57 15.09 -17.98
N TYR A 237 -34.99 15.56 -16.88
CA TYR A 237 -33.87 16.49 -16.88
C TYR A 237 -32.96 16.20 -15.68
N ALA A 238 -31.87 15.48 -15.89
CA ALA A 238 -30.84 15.31 -14.86
C ALA A 238 -29.45 15.13 -15.48
N THR A 239 -28.67 16.20 -15.42
CA THR A 239 -27.20 16.12 -15.35
C THR A 239 -26.87 15.90 -13.87
N LEU A 240 -26.41 14.70 -13.50
CA LEU A 240 -25.88 14.42 -12.17
C LEU A 240 -24.66 13.50 -12.31
N CYS A 241 -23.48 14.09 -12.15
CA CYS A 241 -22.22 13.39 -11.94
C CYS A 241 -22.15 12.98 -10.45
N GLY A 242 -22.14 11.69 -10.16
CA GLY A 242 -21.94 11.16 -8.81
C GLY A 242 -20.49 10.72 -8.62
N ASN A 243 -19.80 11.30 -7.64
CA ASN A 243 -18.45 10.89 -7.23
C ASN A 243 -18.56 9.65 -6.34
N PHE A 244 -18.17 8.50 -6.87
CA PHE A 244 -17.88 7.29 -6.11
C PHE A 244 -16.37 7.26 -5.84
N ALA A 245 -15.89 6.71 -4.73
CA ALA A 245 -14.47 6.52 -4.49
C ALA A 245 -14.22 5.02 -4.30
N ALA A 246 -13.34 4.44 -5.13
CA ALA A 246 -12.72 3.15 -4.86
C ALA A 246 -11.28 3.37 -4.42
N GLU A 247 -10.92 2.75 -3.30
CA GLU A 247 -9.58 2.78 -2.71
C GLU A 247 -9.00 1.39 -2.83
N ILE A 248 -7.72 1.26 -3.20
CA ILE A 248 -7.02 -0.02 -3.34
C ILE A 248 -5.59 0.15 -2.83
N LEU A 249 -5.15 -0.75 -1.94
CA LEU A 249 -3.79 -0.82 -1.45
C LEU A 249 -3.12 -2.18 -1.65
N TRP A 250 -1.79 -2.07 -1.64
CA TRP A 250 -0.74 -3.02 -1.95
C TRP A 250 -0.19 -3.73 -0.72
#